data_AF-M1SJG2-F1
#
_entry.id   AF-M1SJG2-F1
#
_cell.length_a   1.000
_cell.length_b   1.000
_cell.length_c   1.000
_cell.angle_alpha   90.00
_cell.angle_beta   90.00
_cell.angle_gamma   90.00
#
_symmetry.space_group_name_H-M   'P 1'
#
loop_
_entity.id
_entity.type
_entity.pdbx_description
1 polymer ?
#
loop_
_entity_poly.entity_id
_entity_poly.type
_entity_poly.pdbx_seq_one_letter_code
_entity_poly.pdbx_strand_id
1 'polypeptide(L)'
;MKFLDNTPNYLFFTGKGGVGKTSVSCATAIKLAEKGKKVLLVSTDPASNVGQVFSQSIGNNIKPITLVPNLFAIEIDPQAAAEEYRNKIINPIKESLPEAVIQSITEQLSGACTTEIAAFDEFTGLLTNTEITEQFDHIIFDTAPTGHTIRLLQLPSAWSDFISNNPDGASCLGPMSGLDKQREQYSMAVEALSDKSLTRLVLVARPQSAALREVARTYSELSSLGIKNQQLVVNGVFPETAVTENDKLSHALYSREQAASESMPEALRSLPVDILYLQNINMVGVDALKQLLSDDMPQIPTITPTKQPISLPTLSELVGEISQQQHGLIMLMGKGGVGKTTIAASIAVKLAEKGLDVHLTTSDPAAHIESTLDGVLPNLQVSRIDPVAETERYRNYVLETKGKDLDEEGRALLEEDLRSPCTEEIAVFQAFSRIIRDAGKRFVVMDTAPTGHTLLLLDATGAYHKEIVKKMGEKGHYLTPMMQLQDPERTKVIITTLAETTPVLEAENLQNDLIRADIHPWAWVINNSLSITETISPLLLSRAEQEVAQIEKVTSTLAKRVAIVPLLETEPVGISALSQLAE
;
A
#
# COMPACT_ATOMS: atom_id res chain seq x y z
N MET A 1 -27.93 -4.23 -3.48
CA MET A 1 -26.59 -4.07 -4.08
C MET A 1 -26.22 -5.29 -4.88
N LYS A 2 -25.83 -5.13 -6.15
CA LYS A 2 -25.59 -6.19 -7.13
C LYS A 2 -24.46 -7.14 -6.71
N PHE A 3 -23.45 -6.62 -6.01
CA PHE A 3 -22.32 -7.44 -5.57
C PHE A 3 -22.66 -8.44 -4.45
N LEU A 4 -23.77 -8.24 -3.76
CA LEU A 4 -24.32 -9.15 -2.74
C LEU A 4 -25.34 -10.15 -3.31
N ASP A 5 -25.72 -10.02 -4.58
CA ASP A 5 -26.71 -10.90 -5.20
C ASP A 5 -26.03 -12.21 -5.62
N ASN A 6 -26.60 -13.35 -5.18
CA ASN A 6 -26.05 -14.68 -5.40
C ASN A 6 -24.54 -14.77 -5.08
N THR A 7 -24.18 -14.33 -3.87
CA THR A 7 -22.81 -14.36 -3.39
C THR A 7 -22.24 -15.79 -3.43
N PRO A 8 -21.08 -16.01 -4.06
CA PRO A 8 -20.44 -17.32 -4.10
C PRO A 8 -19.66 -17.59 -2.80
N ASN A 9 -18.96 -18.72 -2.72
CA ASN A 9 -18.20 -19.12 -1.54
C ASN A 9 -17.08 -18.12 -1.18
N TYR A 10 -16.39 -17.55 -2.19
CA TYR A 10 -15.26 -16.66 -1.99
C TYR A 10 -15.55 -15.26 -2.54
N LEU A 11 -15.32 -14.25 -1.71
CA LEU A 11 -15.41 -12.83 -2.06
C LEU A 11 -14.05 -12.18 -1.85
N PHE A 12 -13.56 -11.48 -2.87
CA PHE A 12 -12.31 -10.74 -2.81
C PHE A 12 -12.55 -9.26 -2.96
N PHE A 13 -12.02 -8.45 -2.03
CA PHE A 13 -12.05 -7.00 -2.16
C PHE A 13 -10.65 -6.49 -2.51
N THR A 14 -10.49 -5.91 -3.70
CA THR A 14 -9.22 -5.28 -4.13
C THR A 14 -9.44 -3.85 -4.60
N GLY A 15 -8.37 -3.08 -4.68
CA GLY A 15 -8.42 -1.63 -4.90
C GLY A 15 -7.23 -0.92 -4.25
N LYS A 16 -6.99 0.31 -4.67
CA LYS A 16 -5.89 1.14 -4.15
C LYS A 16 -5.97 1.28 -2.62
N GLY A 17 -4.85 1.57 -1.95
CA GLY A 17 -4.87 1.95 -0.53
C GLY A 17 -5.86 3.09 -0.26
N GLY A 18 -6.61 3.02 0.84
CA GLY A 18 -7.52 4.09 1.28
C GLY A 18 -8.89 4.16 0.58
N VAL A 19 -9.19 3.32 -0.41
CA VAL A 19 -10.50 3.35 -1.11
C VAL A 19 -11.67 2.79 -0.30
N GLY A 20 -11.41 2.19 0.86
CA GLY A 20 -12.43 1.63 1.76
C GLY A 20 -12.66 0.12 1.67
N LYS A 21 -11.70 -0.65 1.12
CA LYS A 21 -11.80 -2.12 1.01
C LYS A 21 -12.24 -2.80 2.30
N THR A 22 -11.52 -2.52 3.40
CA THR A 22 -11.80 -3.07 4.73
C THR A 22 -13.19 -2.70 5.23
N SER A 23 -13.64 -1.46 5.02
CA SER A 23 -14.97 -1.04 5.42
C SER A 23 -16.05 -1.79 4.62
N VAL A 24 -15.88 -1.91 3.30
CA VAL A 24 -16.84 -2.62 2.43
C VAL A 24 -16.84 -4.13 2.74
N SER A 25 -15.68 -4.75 2.96
CA SER A 25 -15.57 -6.17 3.30
C SER A 25 -16.16 -6.48 4.68
N CYS A 26 -15.88 -5.67 5.71
CA CYS A 26 -16.49 -5.80 7.03
C CYS A 26 -18.01 -5.60 6.98
N ALA A 27 -18.50 -4.58 6.26
CA ALA A 27 -19.94 -4.35 6.11
C ALA A 27 -20.63 -5.50 5.36
N THR A 28 -19.98 -6.05 4.34
CA THR A 28 -20.45 -7.23 3.59
C THR A 28 -20.56 -8.43 4.52
N ALA A 29 -19.53 -8.65 5.34
CA ALA A 29 -19.48 -9.77 6.29
C ALA A 29 -20.61 -9.68 7.31
N ILE A 30 -20.85 -8.49 7.87
CA ILE A 30 -21.98 -8.24 8.78
C ILE A 30 -23.31 -8.53 8.08
N LYS A 31 -23.52 -7.99 6.87
CA LYS A 31 -24.79 -8.14 6.13
C LYS A 31 -25.11 -9.60 5.81
N LEU A 32 -24.11 -10.40 5.46
CA LEU A 32 -24.28 -11.83 5.21
C LEU A 32 -24.52 -12.61 6.51
N ALA A 33 -23.79 -12.28 7.59
CA ALA A 33 -23.99 -12.89 8.90
C ALA A 33 -25.40 -12.64 9.46
N GLU A 34 -25.94 -11.43 9.28
CA GLU A 34 -27.32 -11.07 9.64
C GLU A 34 -28.38 -11.80 8.81
N LYS A 35 -28.05 -12.24 7.59
CA LYS A 35 -28.89 -13.12 6.79
C LYS A 35 -28.82 -14.59 7.23
N GLY A 36 -28.15 -14.88 8.35
CA GLY A 36 -28.01 -16.22 8.91
C GLY A 36 -26.90 -17.05 8.27
N LYS A 37 -26.02 -16.44 7.46
CA LYS A 37 -24.87 -17.11 6.87
C LYS A 37 -23.70 -17.17 7.85
N LYS A 38 -22.94 -18.26 7.82
CA LYS A 38 -21.69 -18.38 8.59
C LYS A 38 -20.55 -17.83 7.73
N VAL A 39 -19.91 -16.77 8.20
CA VAL A 39 -18.96 -15.97 7.40
C VAL A 39 -17.59 -15.94 8.07
N LEU A 40 -16.54 -16.16 7.29
CA LEU A 40 -15.15 -15.93 7.70
C LEU A 40 -14.60 -14.69 6.99
N LEU A 41 -14.20 -13.68 7.74
CA LEU A 41 -13.49 -12.50 7.24
C LEU A 41 -11.98 -12.70 7.41
N VAL A 42 -11.25 -12.65 6.31
CA VAL A 42 -9.80 -12.85 6.24
C VAL A 42 -9.16 -11.52 5.89
N SER A 43 -8.33 -10.99 6.79
CA SER A 43 -7.47 -9.85 6.47
C SER A 43 -6.11 -10.35 6.01
N THR A 44 -5.65 -9.85 4.86
CA THR A 44 -4.29 -10.10 4.34
C THR A 44 -3.48 -8.81 4.22
N ASP A 45 -4.03 -7.68 4.68
CA ASP A 45 -3.28 -6.42 4.75
C ASP A 45 -2.29 -6.49 5.94
N PRO A 46 -0.97 -6.34 5.71
CA PRO A 46 0.02 -6.31 6.80
C PRO A 46 -0.25 -5.22 7.83
N ALA A 47 -0.97 -4.16 7.43
CA ALA A 47 -1.43 -3.09 8.30
C ALA A 47 -2.93 -3.21 8.64
N SER A 48 -3.44 -4.44 8.78
CA SER A 48 -4.85 -4.73 9.05
C SER A 48 -5.40 -3.88 10.18
N ASN A 49 -6.60 -3.35 9.96
CA ASN A 49 -7.38 -2.62 10.96
C ASN A 49 -8.72 -3.30 11.28
N VAL A 50 -8.94 -4.53 10.80
CA VAL A 50 -10.19 -5.29 11.02
C VAL A 50 -10.47 -5.43 12.51
N GLY A 51 -9.46 -5.75 13.32
CA GLY A 51 -9.63 -5.81 14.78
C GLY A 51 -10.15 -4.50 15.39
N GLN A 52 -9.69 -3.35 14.90
CA GLN A 52 -10.15 -2.06 15.41
C GLN A 52 -11.57 -1.72 14.95
N VAL A 53 -11.89 -2.05 13.70
CA VAL A 53 -13.23 -1.84 13.14
C VAL A 53 -14.30 -2.58 13.98
N PHE A 54 -13.97 -3.76 14.51
CA PHE A 54 -14.83 -4.53 15.41
C PHE A 54 -14.56 -4.30 16.91
N SER A 55 -13.63 -3.42 17.27
CA SER A 55 -13.17 -3.19 18.65
C SER A 55 -12.78 -4.48 19.38
N GLN A 56 -12.12 -5.41 18.68
CA GLN A 56 -11.72 -6.73 19.18
C GLN A 56 -10.33 -7.11 18.64
N SER A 57 -9.47 -7.68 19.48
CA SER A 57 -8.19 -8.23 19.00
C SER A 57 -8.42 -9.48 18.15
N ILE A 58 -7.97 -9.41 16.91
CA ILE A 58 -7.91 -10.53 15.95
C ILE A 58 -6.43 -10.86 15.74
N GLY A 59 -6.13 -12.09 15.35
CA GLY A 59 -4.77 -12.50 15.05
C GLY A 59 -4.77 -13.67 14.07
N ASN A 60 -3.67 -14.41 14.03
CA ASN A 60 -3.44 -15.56 13.13
C ASN A 60 -4.34 -16.79 13.37
N ASN A 61 -5.35 -16.70 14.23
CA ASN A 61 -6.27 -17.79 14.52
C ASN A 61 -7.72 -17.34 14.27
N ILE A 62 -8.53 -18.21 13.68
CA ILE A 62 -9.95 -17.94 13.45
C ILE A 62 -10.66 -17.72 14.79
N LYS A 63 -11.22 -16.52 14.97
CA LYS A 63 -11.98 -16.14 16.17
C LYS A 63 -13.37 -15.63 15.81
N PRO A 64 -14.40 -15.92 16.61
CA PRO A 64 -15.71 -15.29 16.45
C PRO A 64 -15.63 -13.79 16.73
N ILE A 65 -16.37 -12.98 15.99
CA ILE A 65 -16.58 -11.56 16.27
C ILE A 65 -17.71 -11.43 17.29
N THR A 66 -17.39 -10.98 18.50
CA THR A 66 -18.31 -11.01 19.65
C THR A 66 -19.60 -10.23 19.40
N LEU A 67 -19.52 -9.10 18.70
CA LEU A 67 -20.66 -8.22 18.44
C LEU A 67 -21.55 -8.68 17.26
N VAL A 68 -21.14 -9.68 16.48
CA VAL A 68 -21.82 -10.09 15.26
C VAL A 68 -21.90 -11.62 15.21
N PRO A 69 -23.06 -12.22 15.60
CA PRO A 69 -23.25 -13.66 15.52
C PRO A 69 -22.99 -14.20 14.11
N ASN A 70 -22.48 -15.43 14.02
CA ASN A 70 -22.10 -16.11 12.77
C ASN A 70 -20.95 -15.47 11.97
N LEU A 71 -20.34 -14.38 12.46
CA LEU A 71 -19.15 -13.79 11.86
C LEU A 71 -17.89 -14.23 12.61
N PHE A 72 -16.90 -14.65 11.85
CA PHE A 72 -15.57 -15.03 12.33
C PHE A 72 -14.53 -14.22 11.57
N ALA A 73 -13.37 -14.03 12.17
CA ALA A 73 -12.28 -13.33 11.53
C ALA A 73 -10.91 -13.93 11.85
N ILE A 74 -9.98 -13.74 10.91
CA ILE A 74 -8.57 -14.08 11.01
C ILE A 74 -7.75 -12.97 10.34
N GLU A 75 -6.61 -12.62 10.91
CA GLU A 75 -5.64 -11.72 10.33
C GLU A 75 -4.37 -12.51 9.99
N ILE A 76 -4.02 -12.58 8.71
CA ILE A 76 -2.78 -13.20 8.24
C ILE A 76 -1.68 -12.15 8.43
N ASP A 77 -0.85 -12.36 9.44
CA ASP A 77 0.39 -11.60 9.64
C ASP A 77 1.52 -12.28 8.83
N PRO A 78 2.06 -11.61 7.78
CA PRO A 78 3.13 -12.18 6.97
C PRO A 78 4.39 -12.53 7.77
N GLN A 79 4.73 -11.75 8.80
CA GLN A 79 5.93 -12.01 9.61
C GLN A 79 5.73 -13.25 10.47
N ALA A 80 4.56 -13.37 11.12
CA ALA A 80 4.21 -14.57 11.87
C ALA A 80 4.15 -15.81 10.97
N ALA A 81 3.57 -15.68 9.77
CA ALA A 81 3.56 -16.76 8.77
C ALA A 81 4.99 -17.17 8.37
N ALA A 82 5.89 -16.20 8.14
CA ALA A 82 7.29 -16.46 7.81
C ALA A 82 8.01 -17.20 8.94
N GLU A 83 7.78 -16.81 10.19
CA GLU A 83 8.33 -17.47 11.37
C GLU A 83 7.82 -18.90 11.50
N GLU A 84 6.51 -19.12 11.34
CA GLU A 84 5.92 -20.45 11.36
C GLU A 84 6.44 -21.33 10.23
N TYR A 85 6.52 -20.81 9.01
CA TYR A 85 7.11 -21.48 7.86
C TYR A 85 8.57 -21.87 8.12
N ARG A 86 9.37 -20.94 8.65
CA ARG A 86 10.76 -21.19 9.04
C ARG A 86 10.85 -22.28 10.10
N ASN A 87 10.01 -22.21 11.13
CA ASN A 87 9.97 -23.20 12.21
C ASN A 87 9.58 -24.59 11.68
N LYS A 88 8.64 -24.69 10.73
CA LYS A 88 8.26 -25.95 10.07
C LYS A 88 9.46 -26.61 9.37
N ILE A 89 10.36 -25.83 8.78
CA ILE A 89 11.57 -26.32 8.08
C ILE A 89 12.71 -26.62 9.06
N ILE A 90 12.97 -25.73 10.03
CA ILE A 90 14.12 -25.82 10.92
C ILE A 90 13.91 -26.86 12.02
N ASN A 91 12.74 -26.92 12.65
CA ASN A 91 12.52 -27.76 13.82
C ASN A 91 12.85 -29.25 13.57
N PRO A 92 12.48 -29.87 12.43
CA PRO A 92 12.83 -31.27 12.14
C PRO A 92 14.34 -31.53 12.03
N ILE A 93 15.12 -30.55 11.59
CA ILE A 93 16.57 -30.70 11.31
C ILE A 93 17.47 -30.11 12.41
N LYS A 94 16.88 -29.34 13.35
CA LYS A 94 17.58 -28.57 14.38
C LYS A 94 18.52 -29.39 15.25
N GLU A 95 18.15 -30.63 15.55
CA GLU A 95 18.96 -31.55 16.38
C GLU A 95 19.90 -32.43 15.55
N SER A 96 19.76 -32.44 14.22
CA SER A 96 20.48 -33.34 13.31
C SER A 96 21.66 -32.66 12.59
N LEU A 97 21.72 -31.33 12.58
CA LEU A 97 22.75 -30.56 11.87
C LEU A 97 23.55 -29.66 12.83
N PRO A 98 24.81 -29.32 12.50
CA PRO A 98 25.60 -28.37 13.28
C PRO A 98 24.92 -27.00 13.37
N GLU A 99 25.09 -26.31 14.49
CA GLU A 99 24.48 -24.99 14.77
C GLU A 99 24.79 -23.94 13.69
N ALA A 100 26.03 -23.94 13.17
CA ALA A 100 26.42 -23.03 12.09
C ALA A 100 25.64 -23.27 10.77
N VAL A 101 25.28 -24.52 10.49
CA VAL A 101 24.47 -24.88 9.31
C VAL A 101 23.02 -24.44 9.52
N ILE A 102 22.47 -24.67 10.71
CA ILE A 102 21.13 -24.21 11.08
C ILE A 102 21.05 -22.68 11.00
N GLN A 103 22.05 -21.97 11.49
CA GLN A 103 22.11 -20.51 11.41
C GLN A 103 22.13 -20.02 9.96
N SER A 104 22.91 -20.66 9.09
CA SER A 104 22.95 -20.33 7.66
C SER A 104 21.60 -20.54 6.97
N ILE A 105 20.91 -21.65 7.26
CA ILE A 105 19.57 -21.93 6.70
C ILE A 105 18.54 -20.94 7.25
N THR A 106 18.63 -20.60 8.54
CA THR A 106 17.77 -19.59 9.19
C THR A 106 17.89 -18.24 8.49
N GLU A 107 19.12 -17.80 8.21
CA GLU A 107 19.38 -16.54 7.51
C GLU A 107 18.80 -16.55 6.09
N GLN A 108 18.94 -17.66 5.35
CA GLN A 108 18.34 -17.81 4.01
C GLN A 108 16.81 -17.74 4.01
N LEU A 109 16.16 -18.25 5.06
CA LEU A 109 14.70 -18.21 5.26
C LEU A 109 14.21 -16.95 5.98
N SER A 110 15.05 -15.91 6.07
CA SER A 110 14.71 -14.63 6.72
C SER A 110 14.55 -13.47 5.74
N GLY A 111 14.59 -13.75 4.43
CA GLY A 111 14.39 -12.76 3.39
C GLY A 111 12.93 -12.43 3.13
N ALA A 112 12.69 -11.28 2.49
CA ALA A 112 11.37 -10.83 2.04
C ALA A 112 10.63 -11.89 1.20
N CYS A 113 11.35 -12.60 0.33
CA CYS A 113 10.75 -13.66 -0.50
C CYS A 113 10.14 -14.79 0.34
N THR A 114 10.75 -15.16 1.47
CA THR A 114 10.19 -16.18 2.37
C THR A 114 8.91 -15.69 3.03
N THR A 115 8.88 -14.42 3.44
CA THR A 115 7.69 -13.78 4.01
C THR A 115 6.53 -13.74 3.02
N GLU A 116 6.79 -13.41 1.76
CA GLU A 116 5.77 -13.43 0.70
C GLU A 116 5.25 -14.85 0.46
N ILE A 117 6.12 -15.85 0.36
CA ILE A 117 5.74 -17.26 0.17
C ILE A 117 4.90 -17.76 1.35
N ALA A 118 5.31 -17.46 2.58
CA ALA A 118 4.61 -17.93 3.76
C ALA A 118 3.22 -17.30 3.91
N ALA A 119 3.09 -16.00 3.68
CA ALA A 119 1.79 -15.34 3.66
C ALA A 119 0.88 -15.91 2.55
N PHE A 120 1.47 -16.26 1.41
CA PHE A 120 0.75 -16.90 0.31
C PHE A 120 0.33 -18.35 0.62
N ASP A 121 1.15 -19.11 1.33
CA ASP A 121 0.83 -20.47 1.79
C ASP A 121 -0.42 -20.47 2.67
N GLU A 122 -0.49 -19.56 3.66
CA GLU A 122 -1.67 -19.36 4.51
C GLU A 122 -2.91 -18.97 3.70
N PHE A 123 -2.74 -18.05 2.75
CA PHE A 123 -3.81 -17.65 1.85
C PHE A 123 -4.38 -18.82 1.04
N THR A 124 -3.50 -19.63 0.43
CA THR A 124 -3.92 -20.79 -0.36
C THR A 124 -4.56 -21.87 0.50
N GLY A 125 -4.10 -22.03 1.75
CA GLY A 125 -4.73 -22.88 2.75
C GLY A 125 -6.20 -22.52 2.97
N LEU A 126 -6.53 -21.23 3.06
CA LEU A 126 -7.92 -20.78 3.25
C LEU A 126 -8.83 -20.98 2.03
N LEU A 127 -8.24 -21.18 0.84
CA LEU A 127 -8.97 -21.49 -0.40
C LEU A 127 -9.14 -22.99 -0.65
N THR A 128 -8.17 -23.79 -0.20
CA THR A 128 -8.06 -25.21 -0.61
C THR A 128 -8.32 -26.19 0.54
N ASN A 129 -8.22 -25.77 1.80
CA ASN A 129 -8.43 -26.64 2.94
C ASN A 129 -9.94 -26.86 3.18
N THR A 130 -10.42 -28.05 2.78
CA THR A 130 -11.82 -28.46 2.91
C THR A 130 -12.34 -28.41 4.34
N GLU A 131 -11.48 -28.69 5.33
CA GLU A 131 -11.88 -28.62 6.75
C GLU A 131 -12.27 -27.21 7.16
N ILE A 132 -11.70 -26.18 6.54
CA ILE A 132 -12.04 -24.77 6.78
C ILE A 132 -13.21 -24.38 5.87
N THR A 133 -13.11 -24.63 4.57
CA THR A 133 -14.07 -24.12 3.59
C THR A 133 -15.48 -24.69 3.77
N GLU A 134 -15.62 -25.93 4.25
CA GLU A 134 -16.93 -26.53 4.54
C GLU A 134 -17.59 -25.96 5.81
N GLN A 135 -16.84 -25.26 6.67
CA GLN A 135 -17.38 -24.68 7.89
C GLN A 135 -18.08 -23.34 7.68
N PHE A 136 -17.92 -22.70 6.53
CA PHE A 136 -18.41 -21.35 6.26
C PHE A 136 -19.20 -21.32 4.95
N ASP A 137 -20.31 -20.59 4.93
CA ASP A 137 -21.04 -20.32 3.69
C ASP A 137 -20.23 -19.39 2.77
N HIS A 138 -19.55 -18.42 3.36
CA HIS A 138 -18.78 -17.40 2.65
C HIS A 138 -17.45 -17.11 3.36
N ILE A 139 -16.37 -17.04 2.60
CA ILE A 139 -15.06 -16.56 3.03
C ILE A 139 -14.76 -15.26 2.27
N ILE A 140 -14.53 -14.18 3.02
CA ILE A 140 -14.35 -12.84 2.49
C ILE A 140 -12.91 -12.43 2.73
N PHE A 141 -12.18 -12.10 1.67
CA PHE A 141 -10.80 -11.65 1.72
C PHE A 141 -10.74 -10.13 1.56
N ASP A 142 -10.30 -9.45 2.62
CA ASP A 142 -9.83 -8.07 2.57
C ASP A 142 -8.36 -8.08 2.13
N THR A 143 -8.13 -7.74 0.86
CA THR A 143 -6.81 -7.88 0.25
C THR A 143 -5.95 -6.62 0.41
N ALA A 144 -4.63 -6.79 0.30
CA ALA A 144 -3.67 -5.71 0.12
C ALA A 144 -3.99 -4.85 -1.14
N PRO A 145 -3.26 -3.75 -1.40
CA PRO A 145 -3.45 -2.94 -2.61
C PRO A 145 -3.25 -3.74 -3.92
N THR A 146 -3.95 -3.32 -4.98
CA THR A 146 -4.05 -3.98 -6.31
C THR A 146 -2.77 -4.62 -6.83
N GLY A 147 -1.66 -3.89 -6.89
CA GLY A 147 -0.38 -4.43 -7.40
C GLY A 147 0.18 -5.58 -6.56
N HIS A 148 0.00 -5.54 -5.24
CA HIS A 148 0.41 -6.65 -4.37
C HIS A 148 -0.54 -7.84 -4.51
N THR A 149 -1.86 -7.61 -4.62
CA THR A 149 -2.83 -8.69 -4.89
C THR A 149 -2.53 -9.39 -6.21
N ILE A 150 -2.24 -8.65 -7.28
CA ILE A 150 -1.91 -9.21 -8.59
C ILE A 150 -0.59 -9.98 -8.52
N ARG A 151 0.43 -9.42 -7.88
CA ARG A 151 1.71 -10.13 -7.64
C ARG A 151 1.45 -11.44 -6.89
N LEU A 152 0.77 -11.40 -5.75
CA LEU A 152 0.37 -12.59 -4.98
C LEU A 152 -0.35 -13.63 -5.85
N LEU A 153 -1.25 -13.21 -6.75
CA LEU A 153 -2.00 -14.10 -7.64
C LEU A 153 -1.19 -14.60 -8.85
N GLN A 154 -0.14 -13.89 -9.26
CA GLN A 154 0.80 -14.29 -10.31
C GLN A 154 1.91 -15.21 -9.81
N LEU A 155 2.28 -15.11 -8.52
CA LEU A 155 3.30 -15.94 -7.90
C LEU A 155 3.05 -17.44 -8.17
N PRO A 156 1.83 -18.01 -8.04
CA PRO A 156 1.55 -19.40 -8.42
C PRO A 156 2.05 -19.81 -9.80
N SER A 157 1.78 -19.00 -10.83
CA SER A 157 2.20 -19.27 -12.20
C SER A 157 3.71 -19.10 -12.35
N ALA A 158 4.29 -18.02 -11.82
CA ALA A 158 5.72 -17.75 -11.90
C ALA A 158 6.54 -18.85 -11.19
N TRP A 159 6.08 -19.33 -10.04
CA TRP A 159 6.72 -20.41 -9.30
C TRP A 159 6.45 -21.78 -9.94
N SER A 160 5.24 -22.05 -10.43
CA SER A 160 4.96 -23.31 -11.14
C SER A 160 5.81 -23.43 -12.41
N ASP A 161 5.92 -22.36 -13.18
CA ASP A 161 6.75 -22.28 -14.37
C ASP A 161 8.24 -22.44 -13.99
N PHE A 162 8.70 -21.73 -12.96
CA PHE A 162 10.07 -21.83 -12.45
C PHE A 162 10.42 -23.25 -11.99
N ILE A 163 9.57 -23.88 -11.18
CA ILE A 163 9.73 -25.26 -10.70
C ILE A 163 9.69 -26.25 -11.88
N SER A 164 8.81 -26.02 -12.86
CA SER A 164 8.69 -26.89 -14.05
C SER A 164 9.90 -26.83 -14.98
N ASN A 165 10.51 -25.64 -15.11
CA ASN A 165 11.69 -25.42 -15.94
C ASN A 165 13.01 -25.75 -15.21
N ASN A 166 12.99 -25.89 -13.88
CA ASN A 166 14.17 -26.19 -13.06
C ASN A 166 13.95 -27.44 -12.18
N PRO A 167 13.81 -28.63 -12.77
CA PRO A 167 13.58 -29.88 -12.04
C PRO A 167 14.75 -30.31 -11.13
N ASP A 168 15.96 -29.77 -11.36
CA ASP A 168 17.18 -30.07 -10.59
C ASP A 168 17.42 -29.11 -9.40
N GLY A 169 16.51 -28.14 -9.18
CA GLY A 169 16.47 -27.28 -7.99
C GLY A 169 17.12 -25.90 -8.16
N ALA A 170 16.65 -24.94 -7.35
CA ALA A 170 17.14 -23.57 -7.30
C ALA A 170 17.80 -23.26 -5.95
N SER A 171 18.86 -22.44 -5.98
CA SER A 171 19.71 -22.10 -4.81
C SER A 171 18.97 -21.43 -3.64
N CYS A 172 17.74 -20.95 -3.85
CA CYS A 172 17.04 -20.05 -2.91
C CYS A 172 15.86 -20.69 -2.17
N LEU A 173 15.44 -21.92 -2.53
CA LEU A 173 14.13 -22.46 -2.12
C LEU A 173 14.17 -23.61 -1.12
N GLY A 174 15.35 -24.10 -0.73
CA GLY A 174 15.45 -25.22 0.20
C GLY A 174 14.99 -26.56 -0.41
N PRO A 175 14.72 -27.59 0.42
CA PRO A 175 14.54 -28.97 -0.05
C PRO A 175 13.29 -29.20 -0.92
N MET A 176 13.49 -29.83 -2.08
CA MET A 176 12.51 -30.05 -3.16
C MET A 176 11.23 -30.81 -2.78
N SER A 177 11.25 -31.68 -1.77
CA SER A 177 10.13 -32.60 -1.47
C SER A 177 8.87 -31.92 -0.90
N GLY A 178 8.97 -30.66 -0.45
CA GLY A 178 7.81 -29.87 -0.01
C GLY A 178 7.10 -29.13 -1.16
N LEU A 179 7.82 -28.87 -2.27
CA LEU A 179 7.38 -27.99 -3.35
C LEU A 179 6.31 -28.63 -4.25
N ASP A 180 6.30 -29.96 -4.41
CA ASP A 180 5.30 -30.65 -5.26
C ASP A 180 3.88 -30.57 -4.70
N LYS A 181 3.71 -30.75 -3.38
CA LYS A 181 2.42 -30.57 -2.71
C LYS A 181 1.96 -29.11 -2.75
N GLN A 182 2.91 -28.19 -2.58
CA GLN A 182 2.63 -26.76 -2.71
C GLN A 182 2.21 -26.41 -4.14
N ARG A 183 2.81 -27.03 -5.17
CA ARG A 183 2.42 -26.83 -6.57
C ARG A 183 0.97 -27.22 -6.84
N GLU A 184 0.54 -28.39 -6.36
CA GLU A 184 -0.85 -28.85 -6.50
C GLU A 184 -1.81 -27.90 -5.79
N GLN A 185 -1.49 -27.52 -4.55
CA GLN A 185 -2.27 -26.56 -3.77
C GLN A 185 -2.39 -25.19 -4.45
N TYR A 186 -1.32 -24.69 -5.05
CA TYR A 186 -1.33 -23.43 -5.79
C TYR A 186 -2.16 -23.51 -7.06
N SER A 187 -2.07 -24.62 -7.80
CA SER A 187 -2.93 -24.85 -8.97
C SER A 187 -4.41 -24.84 -8.58
N MET A 188 -4.76 -25.55 -7.51
CA MET A 188 -6.13 -25.58 -6.98
C MET A 188 -6.61 -24.19 -6.55
N ALA A 189 -5.75 -23.39 -5.91
CA ALA A 189 -6.09 -22.01 -5.54
C ALA A 189 -6.38 -21.15 -6.78
N VAL A 190 -5.53 -21.22 -7.82
CA VAL A 190 -5.73 -20.48 -9.08
C VAL A 190 -7.01 -20.92 -9.80
N GLU A 191 -7.30 -22.22 -9.81
CA GLU A 191 -8.54 -22.76 -10.36
C GLU A 191 -9.77 -22.24 -9.60
N ALA A 192 -9.74 -22.28 -8.26
CA ALA A 192 -10.82 -21.76 -7.42
C ALA A 192 -11.06 -20.26 -7.64
N LEU A 193 -9.98 -19.47 -7.77
CA LEU A 193 -10.03 -18.03 -8.06
C LEU A 193 -10.61 -17.73 -9.45
N SER A 194 -10.33 -18.58 -10.43
CA SER A 194 -10.79 -18.43 -11.82
C SER A 194 -12.23 -18.95 -12.02
N ASP A 195 -12.71 -19.81 -11.13
CA ASP A 195 -14.08 -20.34 -11.18
C ASP A 195 -15.08 -19.28 -10.70
N LYS A 196 -15.87 -18.76 -11.66
CA LYS A 196 -16.93 -17.78 -11.42
C LYS A 196 -18.05 -18.25 -10.47
N SER A 197 -18.21 -19.57 -10.28
CA SER A 197 -19.21 -20.13 -9.37
C SER A 197 -18.73 -20.15 -7.93
N LEU A 198 -17.41 -20.21 -7.72
CA LEU A 198 -16.77 -20.22 -6.41
C LEU A 198 -16.32 -18.83 -5.99
N THR A 199 -15.83 -18.02 -6.92
CA THR A 199 -15.16 -16.76 -6.61
C THR A 199 -15.81 -15.57 -7.31
N ARG A 200 -16.00 -14.49 -6.54
CA ARG A 200 -16.32 -13.15 -7.05
C ARG A 200 -15.29 -12.15 -6.54
N LEU A 201 -14.85 -11.29 -7.46
CA LEU A 201 -13.96 -10.18 -7.15
C LEU A 201 -14.72 -8.86 -7.18
N VAL A 202 -14.65 -8.11 -6.08
CA VAL A 202 -15.17 -6.76 -5.94
C VAL A 202 -14.01 -5.76 -6.01
N LEU A 203 -13.97 -5.01 -7.10
CA LEU A 203 -13.07 -3.89 -7.31
C LEU A 203 -13.62 -2.66 -6.60
N VAL A 204 -12.91 -2.14 -5.62
CA VAL A 204 -13.31 -0.96 -4.86
C VAL A 204 -12.53 0.26 -5.36
N ALA A 205 -13.24 1.30 -5.77
CA ALA A 205 -12.68 2.56 -6.27
C ALA A 205 -13.28 3.75 -5.53
N ARG A 206 -12.59 4.90 -5.56
CA ARG A 206 -13.19 6.21 -5.31
C ARG A 206 -13.63 6.82 -6.65
N PRO A 207 -14.58 7.76 -6.66
CA PRO A 207 -14.99 8.51 -7.87
C PRO A 207 -13.93 9.54 -8.29
N GLN A 208 -12.71 9.08 -8.55
CA GLN A 208 -11.57 9.88 -8.95
C GLN A 208 -10.93 9.26 -10.18
N SER A 209 -10.56 10.08 -11.18
CA SER A 209 -10.06 9.58 -12.47
C SER A 209 -8.80 8.72 -12.33
N ALA A 210 -7.91 9.06 -11.39
CA ALA A 210 -6.72 8.24 -11.11
C ALA A 210 -7.08 6.88 -10.48
N ALA A 211 -8.04 6.85 -9.55
CA ALA A 211 -8.49 5.61 -8.91
C ALA A 211 -9.24 4.69 -9.89
N LEU A 212 -10.09 5.27 -10.76
CA LEU A 212 -10.81 4.52 -11.79
C LEU A 212 -9.86 3.95 -12.87
N ARG A 213 -8.83 4.70 -13.29
CA ARG A 213 -7.80 4.19 -14.21
C ARG A 213 -7.01 3.03 -13.60
N GLU A 214 -6.61 3.15 -12.34
CA GLU A 214 -5.90 2.09 -11.61
C GLU A 214 -6.73 0.80 -11.52
N VAL A 215 -8.02 0.95 -11.19
CA VAL A 215 -8.94 -0.18 -11.12
C VAL A 215 -9.23 -0.78 -12.51
N ALA A 216 -9.26 0.03 -13.57
CA ALA A 216 -9.40 -0.47 -14.94
C ALA A 216 -8.18 -1.30 -15.40
N ARG A 217 -6.97 -0.87 -15.01
CA ARG A 217 -5.75 -1.66 -15.22
C ARG A 217 -5.84 -2.99 -14.48
N THR A 218 -6.17 -2.94 -13.19
CA THR A 218 -6.33 -4.12 -12.33
C THR A 218 -7.36 -5.10 -12.89
N TYR A 219 -8.51 -4.59 -13.34
CA TYR A 219 -9.54 -5.39 -13.99
C TYR A 219 -8.99 -6.16 -15.19
N SER A 220 -8.20 -5.49 -16.03
CA SER A 220 -7.63 -6.07 -17.25
C SER A 220 -6.60 -7.15 -16.94
N GLU A 221 -5.71 -6.90 -15.97
CA GLU A 221 -4.69 -7.84 -15.51
C GLU A 221 -5.31 -9.08 -14.84
N LEU A 222 -6.33 -8.92 -14.01
CA LEU A 222 -6.99 -10.06 -13.38
C LEU A 222 -7.86 -10.84 -14.38
N SER A 223 -8.43 -10.16 -15.37
CA SER A 223 -9.15 -10.81 -16.46
C SER A 223 -8.24 -11.66 -17.33
N SER A 224 -6.99 -11.22 -17.60
CA SER A 224 -6.02 -11.99 -18.37
C SER A 224 -5.54 -13.24 -17.60
N LEU A 225 -5.56 -13.20 -16.27
CA LEU A 225 -5.31 -14.36 -15.40
C LEU A 225 -6.50 -15.32 -15.28
N GLY A 226 -7.64 -15.05 -15.94
CA GLY A 226 -8.81 -15.92 -15.93
C GLY A 226 -9.87 -15.57 -14.89
N ILE A 227 -9.62 -14.59 -14.02
CA ILE A 227 -10.58 -14.14 -12.99
C ILE A 227 -11.61 -13.20 -13.63
N LYS A 228 -12.72 -13.78 -14.10
CA LYS A 228 -13.71 -13.05 -14.92
C LYS A 228 -14.96 -12.57 -14.17
N ASN A 229 -15.22 -13.09 -12.97
CA ASN A 229 -16.38 -12.70 -12.15
C ASN A 229 -16.07 -11.44 -11.33
N GLN A 230 -15.92 -10.31 -12.01
CA GLN A 230 -15.55 -9.04 -11.40
C GLN A 230 -16.75 -8.08 -11.32
N GLN A 231 -16.81 -7.28 -10.26
CA GLN A 231 -17.80 -6.21 -10.07
C GLN A 231 -17.12 -4.96 -9.54
N LEU A 232 -17.75 -3.80 -9.75
CA LEU A 232 -17.22 -2.50 -9.31
C LEU A 232 -18.08 -1.91 -8.20
N VAL A 233 -17.43 -1.51 -7.11
CA VAL A 233 -18.01 -0.68 -6.05
C VAL A 233 -17.31 0.68 -6.08
N VAL A 234 -18.06 1.73 -6.41
CA VAL A 234 -17.57 3.11 -6.30
C VAL A 234 -17.95 3.63 -4.92
N ASN A 235 -16.97 3.68 -4.03
CA ASN A 235 -17.15 4.02 -2.63
C ASN A 235 -16.96 5.52 -2.36
N GLY A 236 -17.73 6.01 -1.38
CA GLY A 236 -17.67 7.37 -0.86
C GLY A 236 -18.00 8.44 -1.89
N VAL A 237 -19.00 8.20 -2.73
CA VAL A 237 -19.54 9.18 -3.66
C VAL A 237 -20.22 10.30 -2.90
N PHE A 238 -19.90 11.54 -3.24
CA PHE A 238 -20.51 12.73 -2.67
C PHE A 238 -21.98 12.79 -3.09
N PRO A 239 -22.93 12.75 -2.14
CA PRO A 239 -24.34 12.73 -2.47
C PRO A 239 -24.78 14.10 -3.02
N GLU A 240 -25.58 14.09 -4.09
CA GLU A 240 -26.13 15.31 -4.70
C GLU A 240 -26.91 16.15 -3.68
N THR A 241 -27.61 15.49 -2.75
CA THR A 241 -28.35 16.15 -1.67
C THR A 241 -27.47 16.94 -0.71
N ALA A 242 -26.16 16.67 -0.63
CA ALA A 242 -25.22 17.41 0.23
C ALA A 242 -24.56 18.61 -0.48
N VAL A 243 -24.83 18.81 -1.77
CA VAL A 243 -24.40 20.01 -2.50
C VAL A 243 -25.17 21.20 -1.95
N THR A 244 -24.45 22.14 -1.33
CA THR A 244 -25.04 23.24 -0.57
C THR A 244 -24.98 24.53 -1.38
N GLU A 245 -26.10 25.26 -1.44
CA GLU A 245 -26.15 26.54 -2.14
C GLU A 245 -25.10 27.51 -1.59
N ASN A 246 -24.33 28.15 -2.47
CA ASN A 246 -23.21 29.05 -2.16
C ASN A 246 -21.97 28.38 -1.51
N ASP A 247 -21.89 27.05 -1.47
CA ASP A 247 -20.71 26.33 -1.00
C ASP A 247 -19.84 25.85 -2.17
N LYS A 248 -18.79 26.61 -2.50
CA LYS A 248 -17.91 26.30 -3.64
C LYS A 248 -17.28 24.91 -3.56
N LEU A 249 -16.89 24.48 -2.37
CA LEU A 249 -16.22 23.20 -2.16
C LEU A 249 -17.13 22.01 -2.50
N SER A 250 -18.35 21.95 -1.95
CA SER A 250 -19.29 20.85 -2.25
C SER A 250 -19.66 20.80 -3.72
N HIS A 251 -19.85 21.96 -4.38
CA HIS A 251 -20.05 22.02 -5.82
C HIS A 251 -18.85 21.49 -6.60
N ALA A 252 -17.63 21.86 -6.21
CA ALA A 252 -16.39 21.42 -6.86
C ALA A 252 -16.16 19.92 -6.69
N LEU A 253 -16.36 19.39 -5.47
CA LEU A 253 -16.25 17.95 -5.18
C LEU A 253 -17.25 17.14 -5.99
N TYR A 254 -18.53 17.52 -5.98
CA TYR A 254 -19.56 16.85 -6.76
C TYR A 254 -19.25 16.88 -8.26
N SER A 255 -18.90 18.05 -8.80
CA SER A 255 -18.59 18.20 -10.24
C SER A 255 -17.38 17.35 -10.66
N ARG A 256 -16.34 17.29 -9.83
CA ARG A 256 -15.14 16.46 -10.09
C ARG A 256 -15.47 14.98 -10.11
N GLU A 257 -16.31 14.52 -9.19
CA GLU A 257 -16.76 13.13 -9.14
C GLU A 257 -17.67 12.76 -10.32
N GLN A 258 -18.54 13.67 -10.76
CA GLN A 258 -19.32 13.49 -11.99
C GLN A 258 -18.41 13.40 -13.22
N ALA A 259 -17.45 14.31 -13.37
CA ALA A 259 -16.49 14.27 -14.47
C ALA A 259 -15.65 12.97 -14.48
N ALA A 260 -15.24 12.48 -13.31
CA ALA A 260 -14.54 11.20 -13.18
C ALA A 260 -15.43 10.01 -13.56
N SER A 261 -16.72 10.04 -13.19
CA SER A 261 -17.70 9.01 -13.53
C SER A 261 -18.04 9.01 -15.02
N GLU A 262 -18.19 10.19 -15.63
CA GLU A 262 -18.39 10.37 -17.07
C GLU A 262 -17.17 9.90 -17.86
N SER A 263 -15.95 10.18 -17.37
CA SER A 263 -14.69 9.73 -17.99
C SER A 263 -14.27 8.32 -17.56
N MET A 264 -15.14 7.56 -16.89
CA MET A 264 -14.85 6.20 -16.45
C MET A 264 -14.38 5.33 -17.64
N PRO A 265 -13.24 4.61 -17.52
CA PRO A 265 -12.72 3.76 -18.58
C PRO A 265 -13.75 2.74 -19.08
N GLU A 266 -13.79 2.51 -20.39
CA GLU A 266 -14.78 1.63 -21.04
C GLU A 266 -14.80 0.22 -20.45
N ALA A 267 -13.62 -0.31 -20.11
CA ALA A 267 -13.47 -1.61 -19.45
C ALA A 267 -14.34 -1.74 -18.20
N LEU A 268 -14.42 -0.69 -17.38
CA LEU A 268 -15.21 -0.68 -16.13
C LEU A 268 -16.70 -0.44 -16.37
N ARG A 269 -17.08 0.29 -17.43
CA ARG A 269 -18.50 0.54 -17.76
C ARG A 269 -19.28 -0.74 -18.08
N SER A 270 -18.58 -1.79 -18.48
CA SER A 270 -19.16 -3.10 -18.76
C SER A 270 -19.52 -3.90 -17.50
N LEU A 271 -19.02 -3.50 -16.33
CA LEU A 271 -19.19 -4.23 -15.08
C LEU A 271 -20.50 -3.86 -14.37
N PRO A 272 -21.06 -4.78 -13.56
CA PRO A 272 -22.04 -4.40 -12.55
C PRO A 272 -21.42 -3.38 -11.59
N VAL A 273 -22.01 -2.19 -11.53
CA VAL A 273 -21.59 -1.12 -10.63
C VAL A 273 -22.61 -0.93 -9.51
N ASP A 274 -22.11 -0.87 -8.28
CA ASP A 274 -22.80 -0.36 -7.08
C ASP A 274 -22.11 0.92 -6.59
N ILE A 275 -22.89 1.85 -6.06
CA ILE A 275 -22.42 3.13 -5.53
C ILE A 275 -22.66 3.16 -4.02
N LEU A 276 -21.63 3.51 -3.26
CA LEU A 276 -21.74 3.78 -1.82
C LEU A 276 -21.47 5.25 -1.58
N TYR A 277 -22.35 5.91 -0.82
CA TYR A 277 -22.22 7.34 -0.55
C TYR A 277 -21.22 7.64 0.57
N LEU A 278 -20.65 8.84 0.52
CA LEU A 278 -19.84 9.38 1.60
C LEU A 278 -20.68 9.49 2.88
N GLN A 279 -20.26 8.79 3.93
CA GLN A 279 -20.89 8.82 5.24
C GLN A 279 -20.35 9.99 6.06
N ASN A 280 -21.15 10.50 6.99
CA ASN A 280 -20.75 11.61 7.88
C ASN A 280 -19.81 11.17 9.01
N ILE A 281 -19.89 9.91 9.44
CA ILE A 281 -19.06 9.31 10.49
C ILE A 281 -17.95 8.42 9.90
N ASN A 282 -16.90 8.17 10.69
CA ASN A 282 -15.88 7.19 10.34
C ASN A 282 -16.43 5.76 10.47
N MET A 283 -15.95 4.84 9.63
CA MET A 283 -16.43 3.45 9.54
C MET A 283 -15.84 2.57 10.65
N VAL A 284 -16.05 2.97 11.90
CA VAL A 284 -15.62 2.25 13.11
C VAL A 284 -16.85 1.79 13.87
N GLY A 285 -16.90 0.51 14.20
CA GLY A 285 -18.03 -0.11 14.87
C GLY A 285 -19.09 -0.66 13.92
N VAL A 286 -19.86 -1.62 14.45
CA VAL A 286 -20.85 -2.41 13.70
C VAL A 286 -21.96 -1.54 13.11
N ASP A 287 -22.45 -0.53 13.85
CA ASP A 287 -23.56 0.32 13.37
C ASP A 287 -23.17 1.20 12.19
N ALA A 288 -21.97 1.79 12.22
CA ALA A 288 -21.44 2.59 11.10
C ALA A 288 -21.29 1.74 9.83
N LEU A 289 -20.79 0.51 9.97
CA LEU A 289 -20.65 -0.42 8.85
C LEU A 289 -22.00 -0.87 8.26
N LYS A 290 -23.03 -1.06 9.09
CA LYS A 290 -24.36 -1.39 8.59
C LYS A 290 -24.96 -0.27 7.74
N GLN A 291 -24.73 0.98 8.14
CA GLN A 291 -25.18 2.15 7.39
C GLN A 291 -24.49 2.26 6.03
N LEU A 292 -23.23 1.84 5.90
CA LEU A 292 -22.49 1.87 4.64
C LEU A 292 -23.18 1.11 3.50
N LEU A 293 -23.84 -0.02 3.80
CA LEU A 293 -24.57 -0.84 2.82
C LEU A 293 -26.09 -0.63 2.86
N SER A 294 -26.55 0.47 3.45
CA SER A 294 -27.97 0.83 3.41
C SER A 294 -28.33 1.36 2.02
N ASP A 295 -29.53 1.03 1.53
CA ASP A 295 -30.05 1.60 0.29
C ASP A 295 -30.58 3.05 0.50
N ASP A 296 -30.62 3.53 1.74
CA ASP A 296 -31.05 4.88 2.08
C ASP A 296 -29.95 5.90 1.83
N MET A 297 -30.33 7.09 1.37
CA MET A 297 -29.41 8.22 1.27
C MET A 297 -28.86 8.57 2.67
N PRO A 298 -27.57 8.93 2.78
CA PRO A 298 -26.99 9.31 4.06
C PRO A 298 -27.77 10.50 4.65
N GLN A 299 -28.14 10.39 5.92
CA GLN A 299 -28.82 11.47 6.62
C GLN A 299 -27.88 12.67 6.72
N ILE A 300 -28.28 13.80 6.14
CA ILE A 300 -27.52 15.04 6.24
C ILE A 300 -27.66 15.55 7.67
N PRO A 301 -26.57 15.64 8.44
CA PRO A 301 -26.66 16.04 9.83
C PRO A 301 -27.01 17.52 9.94
N THR A 302 -27.85 17.88 10.90
CA THR A 302 -28.16 19.29 11.21
C THR A 302 -27.05 19.85 12.09
N ILE A 303 -25.97 20.35 11.49
CA ILE A 303 -24.82 20.90 12.21
C ILE A 303 -24.76 22.40 12.04
N THR A 304 -24.51 23.09 13.16
CA THR A 304 -24.21 24.53 13.16
C THR A 304 -22.70 24.68 13.18
N PRO A 305 -22.08 25.53 12.35
CA PRO A 305 -20.62 25.62 12.27
C PRO A 305 -20.03 26.10 13.59
N THR A 306 -19.45 25.18 14.37
CA THR A 306 -18.60 25.49 15.51
C THR A 306 -17.15 25.38 15.09
N LYS A 307 -16.62 26.42 14.42
CA LYS A 307 -15.20 26.51 14.11
C LYS A 307 -14.43 26.88 15.37
N GLN A 308 -13.75 25.91 16.00
CA GLN A 308 -12.53 26.25 16.71
C GLN A 308 -11.40 26.30 15.67
N PRO A 309 -10.68 27.42 15.54
CA PRO A 309 -9.61 27.52 14.57
C PRO A 309 -8.47 26.59 14.98
N ILE A 310 -8.24 25.54 14.18
CA ILE A 310 -7.04 24.72 14.29
C ILE A 310 -5.89 25.55 13.72
N SER A 311 -4.95 25.93 14.59
CA SER A 311 -3.75 26.67 14.21
C SER A 311 -2.57 25.70 14.16
N LEU A 312 -2.26 25.20 12.97
CA LEU A 312 -1.08 24.37 12.73
C LEU A 312 -0.20 24.98 11.63
N PRO A 313 1.11 24.71 11.64
CA PRO A 313 2.02 25.16 10.59
C PRO A 313 1.57 24.78 9.18
N THR A 314 1.87 25.63 8.22
CA THR A 314 1.67 25.34 6.80
C THR A 314 2.82 24.50 6.25
N LEU A 315 2.65 23.92 5.06
CA LEU A 315 3.73 23.19 4.42
C LEU A 315 4.91 24.11 4.06
N SER A 316 4.64 25.38 3.74
CA SER A 316 5.64 26.41 3.45
C SER A 316 6.55 26.68 4.66
N GLU A 317 6.01 26.64 5.88
CA GLU A 317 6.81 26.76 7.11
C GLU A 317 7.77 25.58 7.28
N LEU A 318 7.32 24.34 7.04
CA LEU A 318 8.20 23.17 7.04
C LEU A 318 9.29 23.28 5.97
N VAL A 319 8.95 23.72 4.76
CA VAL A 319 9.94 23.94 3.68
C VAL A 319 10.93 25.05 4.08
N GLY A 320 10.47 26.06 4.80
CA GLY A 320 11.30 27.09 5.41
C GLY A 320 12.41 26.51 6.29
N GLU A 321 12.07 25.60 7.21
CA GLU A 321 13.04 24.89 8.05
C GLU A 321 14.01 24.03 7.24
N ILE A 322 13.50 23.27 6.26
CA ILE A 322 14.32 22.41 5.39
C ILE A 322 15.33 23.24 4.59
N SER A 323 14.90 24.40 4.06
CA SER A 323 15.71 25.28 3.22
C SER A 323 16.88 25.95 3.95
N GLN A 324 16.99 25.81 5.27
CA GLN A 324 18.17 26.25 6.03
C GLN A 324 19.41 25.42 5.68
N GLN A 325 19.23 24.18 5.23
CA GLN A 325 20.28 23.35 4.67
C GLN A 325 20.48 23.64 3.17
N GLN A 326 21.66 23.31 2.64
CA GLN A 326 21.96 23.48 1.21
C GLN A 326 21.64 22.24 0.36
N HIS A 327 21.62 21.08 0.99
CA HIS A 327 21.35 19.79 0.36
C HIS A 327 20.79 18.83 1.41
N GLY A 328 20.19 17.73 0.96
CA GLY A 328 19.62 16.73 1.84
C GLY A 328 18.64 15.83 1.11
N LEU A 329 18.36 14.67 1.71
CA LEU A 329 17.37 13.72 1.24
C LEU A 329 16.05 13.99 1.96
N ILE A 330 14.96 14.15 1.22
CA ILE A 330 13.62 14.33 1.75
C ILE A 330 12.77 13.16 1.23
N MET A 331 12.29 12.30 2.12
CA MET A 331 11.53 11.10 1.75
C MET A 331 10.11 11.21 2.24
N LEU A 332 9.15 11.11 1.33
CA LEU A 332 7.74 11.19 1.65
C LEU A 332 7.17 9.79 1.71
N MET A 333 6.67 9.42 2.88
CA MET A 333 6.19 8.08 3.19
C MET A 333 4.75 8.12 3.68
N GLY A 334 4.04 6.99 3.57
CA GLY A 334 2.62 6.90 3.90
C GLY A 334 1.84 6.00 2.94
N LYS A 335 0.57 5.73 3.26
CA LYS A 335 -0.26 4.82 2.47
C LYS A 335 -0.44 5.32 1.03
N GLY A 336 -0.83 4.42 0.12
CA GLY A 336 -1.31 4.83 -1.19
C GLY A 336 -2.55 5.72 -1.05
N GLY A 337 -2.61 6.82 -1.81
CA GLY A 337 -3.79 7.71 -1.85
C GLY A 337 -3.79 8.89 -0.89
N VAL A 338 -2.88 8.97 0.08
CA VAL A 338 -2.79 10.09 1.04
C VAL A 338 -2.24 11.39 0.45
N GLY A 339 -1.71 11.36 -0.78
CA GLY A 339 -1.21 12.54 -1.49
C GLY A 339 0.31 12.75 -1.46
N LYS A 340 1.11 11.71 -1.15
CA LYS A 340 2.58 11.77 -1.12
C LYS A 340 3.19 12.47 -2.34
N THR A 341 2.81 12.05 -3.54
CA THR A 341 3.28 12.61 -4.81
C THR A 341 3.00 14.11 -4.93
N THR A 342 1.81 14.55 -4.49
CA THR A 342 1.41 15.95 -4.51
C THR A 342 2.21 16.78 -3.51
N ILE A 343 2.38 16.27 -2.28
CA ILE A 343 3.21 16.91 -1.25
C ILE A 343 4.69 16.95 -1.69
N ALA A 344 5.18 15.91 -2.37
CA ALA A 344 6.53 15.84 -2.93
C ALA A 344 6.77 16.92 -3.97
N ALA A 345 5.84 17.03 -4.92
CA ALA A 345 5.90 18.04 -5.96
C ALA A 345 5.82 19.45 -5.36
N SER A 346 4.94 19.68 -4.38
CA SER A 346 4.81 20.98 -3.70
C SER A 346 6.08 21.38 -2.93
N ILE A 347 6.67 20.47 -2.15
CA ILE A 347 7.95 20.70 -1.46
C ILE A 347 9.07 21.00 -2.48
N ALA A 348 9.16 20.21 -3.54
CA ALA A 348 10.19 20.36 -4.56
C ALA A 348 10.06 21.70 -5.31
N VAL A 349 8.84 22.11 -5.65
CA VAL A 349 8.53 23.41 -6.26
C VAL A 349 8.96 24.54 -5.34
N LYS A 350 8.58 24.51 -4.05
CA LYS A 350 8.95 25.57 -3.08
C LYS A 350 10.45 25.67 -2.84
N LEU A 351 11.18 24.55 -2.81
CA LEU A 351 12.63 24.55 -2.70
C LEU A 351 13.28 25.15 -3.96
N ALA A 352 12.80 24.79 -5.15
CA ALA A 352 13.29 25.34 -6.42
C ALA A 352 12.99 26.84 -6.57
N GLU A 353 11.81 27.30 -6.14
CA GLU A 353 11.44 28.73 -6.10
C GLU A 353 12.35 29.55 -5.17
N LYS A 354 12.89 28.92 -4.11
CA LYS A 354 13.93 29.51 -3.24
C LYS A 354 15.33 29.52 -3.87
N GLY A 355 15.49 29.03 -5.10
CA GLY A 355 16.75 29.02 -5.84
C GLY A 355 17.68 27.84 -5.54
N LEU A 356 17.18 26.80 -4.87
CA LEU A 356 17.96 25.60 -4.53
C LEU A 356 17.95 24.60 -5.70
N ASP A 357 19.02 23.80 -5.83
CA ASP A 357 19.08 22.69 -6.78
C ASP A 357 18.29 21.50 -6.22
N VAL A 358 17.24 21.10 -6.93
CA VAL A 358 16.28 20.08 -6.49
C VAL A 358 16.15 18.99 -7.54
N HIS A 359 16.22 17.75 -7.08
CA HIS A 359 15.93 16.56 -7.86
C HIS A 359 14.72 15.84 -7.26
N LEU A 360 13.57 15.95 -7.93
CA LEU A 360 12.35 15.21 -7.59
C LEU A 360 12.35 13.85 -8.30
N THR A 361 12.09 12.78 -7.55
CA THR A 361 11.99 11.43 -8.11
C THR A 361 10.88 10.62 -7.47
N THR A 362 10.31 9.68 -8.22
CA THR A 362 9.37 8.68 -7.68
C THR A 362 9.87 7.26 -7.86
N SER A 363 9.53 6.42 -6.89
CA SER A 363 9.65 4.96 -6.96
C SER A 363 8.28 4.27 -7.19
N ASP A 364 7.19 5.03 -7.21
CA ASP A 364 5.84 4.50 -7.45
C ASP A 364 5.58 4.40 -8.96
N PRO A 365 5.39 3.19 -9.52
CA PRO A 365 5.12 3.02 -10.95
C PRO A 365 3.80 3.66 -11.40
N ALA A 366 2.87 3.93 -10.48
CA ALA A 366 1.60 4.58 -10.74
C ALA A 366 1.63 6.10 -10.49
N ALA A 367 2.73 6.65 -9.96
CA ALA A 367 2.86 8.08 -9.78
C ALA A 367 3.12 8.79 -11.12
N HIS A 368 2.23 9.73 -11.46
CA HIS A 368 2.36 10.56 -12.64
C HIS A 368 2.92 11.95 -12.26
N ILE A 369 4.15 11.99 -11.71
CA ILE A 369 4.78 13.25 -11.28
C ILE A 369 4.78 14.30 -12.39
N GLU A 370 5.11 13.90 -13.62
CA GLU A 370 5.14 14.81 -14.78
C GLU A 370 3.77 15.46 -15.03
N SER A 371 2.69 14.69 -14.88
CA SER A 371 1.33 15.24 -15.03
C SER A 371 0.92 16.13 -13.87
N THR A 372 1.44 15.91 -12.65
CA THR A 372 1.16 16.74 -11.49
C THR A 372 1.89 18.08 -11.58
N LEU A 373 3.13 18.08 -12.06
CA LEU A 373 3.94 19.28 -12.22
C LEU A 373 3.50 20.15 -13.41
N ASP A 374 3.10 19.51 -14.52
CA ASP A 374 2.61 20.15 -15.76
C ASP A 374 3.40 21.41 -16.15
N GLY A 375 4.72 21.27 -16.24
CA GLY A 375 5.63 22.37 -16.54
C GLY A 375 7.08 22.08 -16.22
N VAL A 376 7.95 23.05 -16.53
CA VAL A 376 9.39 23.00 -16.23
C VAL A 376 9.75 24.19 -15.35
N LEU A 377 10.48 23.92 -14.27
CA LEU A 377 10.99 24.92 -13.34
C LEU A 377 12.52 24.94 -13.42
N PRO A 378 13.16 26.12 -13.48
CA PRO A 378 14.60 26.22 -13.29
C PRO A 378 15.01 25.59 -11.96
N ASN A 379 16.15 24.89 -11.94
CA ASN A 379 16.68 24.19 -10.76
C ASN A 379 15.83 23.01 -10.24
N LEU A 380 14.82 22.54 -10.99
CA LEU A 380 14.06 21.34 -10.66
C LEU A 380 14.25 20.27 -11.74
N GLN A 381 15.01 19.23 -11.41
CA GLN A 381 15.10 18.01 -12.21
C GLN A 381 14.03 17.01 -11.75
N VAL A 382 13.36 16.36 -12.71
CA VAL A 382 12.42 15.27 -12.44
C VAL A 382 12.98 13.97 -13.01
N SER A 383 12.90 12.88 -12.24
CA SER A 383 13.15 11.54 -12.74
C SER A 383 12.17 10.52 -12.18
N ARG A 384 12.26 9.28 -12.68
CA ARG A 384 11.51 8.14 -12.18
C ARG A 384 12.42 6.93 -12.11
N ILE A 385 12.25 6.14 -11.06
CA ILE A 385 12.81 4.78 -10.99
C ILE A 385 11.77 3.87 -11.65
N ASP A 386 12.06 3.41 -12.86
CA ASP A 386 11.23 2.42 -13.55
C ASP A 386 11.80 1.02 -13.28
N PRO A 387 11.09 0.14 -12.54
CA PRO A 387 11.57 -1.20 -12.21
C PRO A 387 11.98 -2.00 -13.44
N VAL A 388 11.24 -1.91 -14.55
CA VAL A 388 11.52 -2.68 -15.76
C VAL A 388 12.81 -2.20 -16.41
N ALA A 389 12.95 -0.88 -16.59
CA ALA A 389 14.14 -0.29 -17.19
C ALA A 389 15.39 -0.50 -16.32
N GLU A 390 15.26 -0.40 -14.99
CA GLU A 390 16.37 -0.63 -14.07
C GLU A 390 16.76 -2.11 -13.99
N THR A 391 15.78 -3.03 -14.03
CA THR A 391 16.03 -4.47 -14.12
C THR A 391 16.83 -4.80 -15.37
N GLU A 392 16.39 -4.34 -16.54
CA GLU A 392 17.13 -4.55 -17.80
C GLU A 392 18.54 -3.95 -17.74
N ARG A 393 18.69 -2.77 -17.14
CA ARG A 393 20.01 -2.15 -16.95
C ARG A 393 20.92 -3.01 -16.05
N TYR A 394 20.37 -3.55 -14.96
CA TYR A 394 21.11 -4.41 -14.04
C TYR A 394 21.46 -5.75 -14.69
N ARG A 395 20.52 -6.38 -15.40
CA ARG A 395 20.73 -7.62 -16.15
C ARG A 395 21.86 -7.47 -17.15
N ASN A 396 21.83 -6.41 -17.96
CA ASN A 396 22.90 -6.12 -18.91
C ASN A 396 24.26 -5.95 -18.21
N TYR A 397 24.30 -5.22 -17.09
CA TYR A 397 25.52 -5.06 -16.30
C TYR A 397 26.07 -6.40 -15.75
N VAL A 398 25.21 -7.27 -15.22
CA VAL A 398 25.64 -8.58 -14.69
C VAL A 398 26.10 -9.50 -15.82
N LEU A 399 25.42 -9.49 -16.97
CA LEU A 399 25.82 -10.27 -18.14
C LEU A 399 27.16 -9.81 -18.71
N GLU A 400 27.41 -8.50 -18.75
CA GLU A 400 28.70 -7.95 -19.20
C GLU A 400 29.85 -8.24 -18.22
N THR A 401 29.57 -8.29 -16.91
CA THR A 401 30.62 -8.42 -15.88
C THR A 401 30.87 -9.87 -15.44
N LYS A 402 29.82 -10.62 -15.14
CA LYS A 402 29.88 -12.02 -14.68
C LYS A 402 29.64 -13.03 -15.80
N GLY A 403 28.94 -12.65 -16.86
CA GLY A 403 28.66 -13.53 -18.01
C GLY A 403 29.80 -13.63 -19.03
N LYS A 404 30.87 -12.85 -18.86
CA LYS A 404 31.97 -12.76 -19.83
C LYS A 404 32.84 -14.03 -19.90
N ASP A 405 33.04 -14.68 -18.77
CA ASP A 405 33.91 -15.86 -18.63
C ASP A 405 33.11 -17.18 -18.53
N LEU A 406 31.79 -17.14 -18.73
CA LEU A 406 30.92 -18.31 -18.73
C LEU A 406 30.83 -18.92 -20.14
N ASP A 407 30.67 -20.24 -20.19
CA ASP A 407 30.30 -20.96 -21.40
C ASP A 407 28.81 -20.73 -21.74
N GLU A 408 28.37 -21.25 -22.89
CA GLU A 408 27.02 -20.99 -23.41
C GLU A 408 25.92 -21.51 -22.48
N GLU A 409 26.15 -22.66 -21.83
CA GLU A 409 25.27 -23.23 -20.79
C GLU A 409 25.29 -22.39 -19.51
N GLY A 410 26.46 -22.02 -18.99
CA GLY A 410 26.57 -21.18 -17.80
C GLY A 410 25.98 -19.79 -17.98
N ARG A 411 26.07 -19.22 -19.19
CA ARG A 411 25.45 -17.94 -19.53
C ARG A 411 23.92 -18.05 -19.62
N ALA A 412 23.39 -19.13 -20.18
CA ALA A 412 21.95 -19.39 -20.20
C ALA A 412 21.38 -19.52 -18.78
N LEU A 413 22.08 -20.25 -17.90
CA LEU A 413 21.71 -20.40 -16.49
C LEU A 413 21.72 -19.04 -15.75
N LEU A 414 22.73 -18.20 -16.00
CA LEU A 414 22.80 -16.85 -15.43
C LEU A 414 21.68 -15.93 -15.94
N GLU A 415 21.36 -16.00 -17.23
CA GLU A 415 20.25 -15.23 -17.81
C GLU A 415 18.90 -15.63 -17.23
N GLU A 416 18.74 -16.89 -16.85
CA GLU A 416 17.55 -17.44 -16.22
C GLU A 416 17.45 -17.05 -14.73
N ASP A 417 18.54 -17.13 -13.98
CA ASP A 417 18.61 -16.61 -12.60
C ASP A 417 18.29 -15.11 -12.55
N LEU A 418 18.77 -14.35 -13.53
CA LEU A 418 18.47 -12.92 -13.70
C LEU A 418 17.01 -12.62 -14.13
N ARG A 419 16.18 -13.63 -14.40
CA ARG A 419 14.72 -13.48 -14.57
C ARG A 419 13.96 -13.69 -13.26
N SER A 420 14.65 -14.06 -12.18
CA SER A 420 14.06 -14.18 -10.85
C SER A 420 13.46 -12.83 -10.39
N PRO A 421 12.30 -12.84 -9.72
CA PRO A 421 11.72 -11.65 -9.09
C PRO A 421 12.69 -10.89 -8.18
N CYS A 422 13.64 -11.59 -7.55
CA CYS A 422 14.68 -11.00 -6.70
C CYS A 422 15.61 -10.03 -7.46
N THR A 423 15.76 -10.23 -8.78
CA THR A 423 16.63 -9.40 -9.62
C THR A 423 16.09 -7.98 -9.76
N GLU A 424 14.77 -7.83 -9.88
CA GLU A 424 14.12 -6.51 -9.94
C GLU A 424 14.37 -5.73 -8.64
N GLU A 425 14.24 -6.38 -7.50
CA GLU A 425 14.45 -5.76 -6.19
C GLU A 425 15.88 -5.24 -6.02
N ILE A 426 16.88 -6.01 -6.46
CA ILE A 426 18.29 -5.60 -6.45
C ILE A 426 18.50 -4.40 -7.39
N ALA A 427 17.93 -4.44 -8.58
CA ALA A 427 18.07 -3.38 -9.57
C ALA A 427 17.46 -2.05 -9.07
N VAL A 428 16.24 -2.11 -8.53
CA VAL A 428 15.56 -0.96 -7.93
C VAL A 428 16.36 -0.43 -6.72
N PHE A 429 16.90 -1.32 -5.88
CA PHE A 429 17.76 -0.92 -4.76
C PHE A 429 19.04 -0.21 -5.21
N GLN A 430 19.68 -0.66 -6.29
CA GLN A 430 20.85 0.03 -6.85
C GLN A 430 20.50 1.42 -7.40
N ALA A 431 19.38 1.54 -8.09
CA ALA A 431 18.88 2.82 -8.58
C ALA A 431 18.59 3.80 -7.42
N PHE A 432 17.90 3.31 -6.39
CA PHE A 432 17.64 4.03 -5.15
C PHE A 432 18.94 4.48 -4.46
N SER A 433 19.93 3.59 -4.36
CA SER A 433 21.24 3.90 -3.78
C SER A 433 22.02 4.97 -4.55
N ARG A 434 21.85 5.06 -5.89
CA ARG A 434 22.44 6.15 -6.69
C ARG A 434 21.82 7.49 -6.31
N ILE A 435 20.50 7.52 -6.18
CA ILE A 435 19.73 8.74 -5.86
C ILE A 435 20.05 9.26 -4.45
N ILE A 436 20.16 8.38 -3.45
CA ILE A 436 20.54 8.80 -2.08
C ILE A 436 21.92 9.46 -2.07
N ARG A 437 22.87 9.00 -2.89
CA ARG A 437 24.20 9.63 -2.97
C ARG A 437 24.15 11.03 -3.55
N ASP A 438 23.22 11.32 -4.45
CA ASP A 438 23.04 12.66 -5.03
C ASP A 438 22.57 13.68 -3.99
N ALA A 439 21.89 13.24 -2.92
CA ALA A 439 21.44 14.08 -1.82
C ALA A 439 22.58 14.73 -1.00
N GLY A 440 23.83 14.29 -1.22
CA GLY A 440 25.01 14.94 -0.65
C GLY A 440 25.43 16.24 -1.35
N LYS A 441 24.82 16.59 -2.50
CA LYS A 441 25.20 17.76 -3.31
C LYS A 441 24.05 18.72 -3.60
N ARG A 442 22.82 18.22 -3.55
CA ARG A 442 21.59 18.93 -3.86
C ARG A 442 20.44 18.39 -3.03
N PHE A 443 19.27 19.01 -3.08
CA PHE A 443 18.08 18.42 -2.50
C PHE A 443 17.55 17.29 -3.37
N VAL A 444 17.29 16.14 -2.76
CA VAL A 444 16.59 15.03 -3.41
C VAL A 444 15.26 14.84 -2.72
N VAL A 445 14.17 15.12 -3.43
CA VAL A 445 12.81 14.87 -2.93
C VAL A 445 12.33 13.56 -3.53
N MET A 446 12.06 12.58 -2.68
CA MET A 446 11.64 11.25 -3.10
C MET A 446 10.19 10.98 -2.71
N ASP A 447 9.34 10.79 -3.71
CA ASP A 447 8.04 10.19 -3.58
C ASP A 447 8.19 8.66 -3.50
N THR A 448 7.94 8.10 -2.31
CA THR A 448 8.10 6.66 -2.10
C THR A 448 6.85 5.90 -2.53
N ALA A 449 7.02 4.63 -2.91
CA ALA A 449 5.91 3.69 -3.07
C ALA A 449 5.10 3.55 -1.76
N PRO A 450 3.90 2.95 -1.79
CA PRO A 450 3.11 2.71 -0.57
C PRO A 450 3.91 1.96 0.51
N THR A 451 3.61 2.28 1.77
CA THR A 451 4.26 1.80 3.01
C THR A 451 4.93 0.43 2.94
N GLY A 452 4.21 -0.63 2.54
CA GLY A 452 4.76 -1.99 2.49
C GLY A 452 5.94 -2.17 1.52
N HIS A 453 5.90 -1.54 0.34
CA HIS A 453 7.00 -1.64 -0.64
C HIS A 453 8.23 -0.86 -0.18
N THR A 454 8.02 0.27 0.49
CA THR A 454 9.14 1.07 1.02
C THR A 454 9.84 0.35 2.17
N LEU A 455 9.10 -0.38 3.02
CA LEU A 455 9.70 -1.23 4.05
C LEU A 455 10.52 -2.37 3.45
N LEU A 456 10.06 -3.01 2.37
CA LEU A 456 10.85 -4.02 1.67
C LEU A 456 12.16 -3.47 1.10
N LEU A 457 12.13 -2.26 0.54
CA LEU A 457 13.33 -1.56 0.09
C LEU A 457 14.28 -1.26 1.27
N LEU A 458 13.74 -0.85 2.42
CA LEU A 458 14.51 -0.62 3.64
C LEU A 458 15.11 -1.92 4.19
N ASP A 459 14.38 -3.03 4.18
CA ASP A 459 14.88 -4.35 4.58
C ASP A 459 16.04 -4.79 3.70
N ALA A 460 15.92 -4.62 2.38
CA ALA A 460 17.01 -4.85 1.44
C ALA A 460 18.23 -3.95 1.76
N THR A 461 18.00 -2.67 2.08
CA THR A 461 19.09 -1.76 2.49
C THR A 461 19.77 -2.21 3.78
N GLY A 462 18.99 -2.73 4.74
CA GLY A 462 19.47 -3.23 6.02
C GLY A 462 20.24 -4.53 5.89
N ALA A 463 19.77 -5.46 5.05
CA ALA A 463 20.47 -6.71 4.74
C ALA A 463 21.84 -6.42 4.10
N TYR A 464 21.88 -5.54 3.11
CA TYR A 464 23.13 -5.11 2.47
C TYR A 464 24.08 -4.41 3.45
N HIS A 465 23.54 -3.56 4.34
CA HIS A 465 24.32 -2.91 5.38
C HIS A 465 24.99 -3.94 6.30
N LYS A 466 24.24 -4.93 6.80
CA LYS A 466 24.78 -6.02 7.63
C LYS A 466 25.89 -6.79 6.90
N GLU A 467 25.72 -7.04 5.60
CA GLU A 467 26.73 -7.74 4.79
C GLU A 467 28.04 -6.95 4.64
N ILE A 468 27.96 -5.63 4.39
CA ILE A 468 29.14 -4.76 4.34
C ILE A 468 29.84 -4.71 5.70
N VAL A 469 29.09 -4.51 6.78
CA VAL A 469 29.64 -4.46 8.14
C VAL A 469 30.37 -5.75 8.47
N LYS A 470 29.80 -6.91 8.10
CA LYS A 470 30.41 -8.23 8.28
C LYS A 470 31.70 -8.41 7.46
N LYS A 471 31.76 -7.90 6.22
CA LYS A 471 32.94 -8.03 5.34
C LYS A 471 34.06 -7.06 5.67
N MET A 472 33.75 -5.82 6.03
CA MET A 472 34.73 -4.75 6.24
C MET A 472 35.11 -4.53 7.72
N GLY A 473 34.34 -5.09 8.66
CA GLY A 473 34.49 -4.87 10.09
C GLY A 473 33.98 -3.49 10.54
N GLU A 474 33.70 -3.34 11.84
CA GLU A 474 33.13 -2.10 12.42
C GLU A 474 34.03 -0.85 12.28
N LYS A 475 35.31 -1.02 11.92
CA LYS A 475 36.30 0.07 11.83
C LYS A 475 36.58 0.56 10.40
N GLY A 476 35.84 0.08 9.40
CA GLY A 476 35.98 0.55 8.01
C GLY A 476 35.32 1.91 7.78
N HIS A 477 35.98 2.82 7.06
CA HIS A 477 35.34 4.05 6.57
C HIS A 477 34.52 3.74 5.30
N TYR A 478 33.24 3.39 5.47
CA TYR A 478 32.28 3.26 4.37
C TYR A 478 31.00 4.01 4.71
N LEU A 479 30.27 4.46 3.67
CA LEU A 479 28.99 5.10 3.80
C LEU A 479 27.96 4.22 3.09
N THR A 480 27.08 3.59 3.86
CA THR A 480 25.97 2.81 3.28
C THR A 480 24.73 3.68 3.12
N PRO A 481 23.82 3.36 2.19
CA PRO A 481 22.53 4.03 2.10
C PRO A 481 21.77 4.03 3.43
N MET A 482 21.82 2.93 4.18
CA MET A 482 21.16 2.83 5.49
C MET A 482 21.68 3.86 6.51
N MET A 483 23.01 4.03 6.58
CA MET A 483 23.60 5.06 7.46
C MET A 483 23.18 6.48 7.07
N GLN A 484 22.96 6.74 5.77
CA GLN A 484 22.45 8.04 5.32
C GLN A 484 20.99 8.23 5.72
N LEU A 485 20.17 7.18 5.62
CA LEU A 485 18.76 7.22 6.01
C LEU A 485 18.57 7.42 7.51
N GLN A 486 19.45 6.84 8.33
CA GLN A 486 19.44 6.98 9.79
C GLN A 486 19.99 8.34 10.27
N ASP A 487 20.75 9.07 9.43
CA ASP A 487 21.31 10.37 9.78
C ASP A 487 20.25 11.50 9.68
N PRO A 488 19.80 12.08 10.80
CA PRO A 488 18.73 13.09 10.82
C PRO A 488 19.16 14.46 10.28
N GLU A 489 20.47 14.70 10.10
CA GLU A 489 20.97 15.90 9.43
C GLU A 489 20.89 15.76 7.93
N ARG A 490 21.09 14.53 7.40
CA ARG A 490 21.09 14.26 5.96
C ARG A 490 19.74 13.86 5.40
N THR A 491 18.92 13.17 6.19
CA THR A 491 17.64 12.62 5.75
C THR A 491 16.49 13.16 6.59
N LYS A 492 15.47 13.65 5.90
CA LYS A 492 14.21 14.14 6.46
C LYS A 492 13.08 13.24 5.96
N VAL A 493 12.67 12.29 6.79
CA VAL A 493 11.50 11.46 6.49
C VAL A 493 10.24 12.23 6.91
N ILE A 494 9.30 12.39 5.98
CA ILE A 494 8.03 13.07 6.21
C ILE A 494 6.90 12.06 5.99
N ILE A 495 6.11 11.82 7.03
CA ILE A 495 4.94 10.93 6.95
C ILE A 495 3.73 11.74 6.50
N THR A 496 3.20 11.44 5.33
CA THR A 496 1.95 12.04 4.81
C THR A 496 0.78 11.15 5.20
N THR A 497 -0.27 11.74 5.76
CA THR A 497 -1.49 11.04 6.16
C THR A 497 -2.73 11.90 5.91
N LEU A 498 -3.91 11.36 6.19
CA LEU A 498 -5.19 12.08 6.22
C LEU A 498 -5.68 12.13 7.66
N ALA A 499 -6.51 13.11 8.00
CA ALA A 499 -7.10 13.25 9.34
C ALA A 499 -8.24 12.24 9.60
N GLU A 500 -7.98 10.96 9.37
CA GLU A 500 -8.94 9.87 9.54
C GLU A 500 -8.33 8.74 10.36
N THR A 501 -9.15 7.99 11.11
CA THR A 501 -8.70 6.96 12.05
C THR A 501 -7.74 5.95 11.42
N THR A 502 -8.12 5.39 10.27
CA THR A 502 -7.34 4.35 9.59
C THR A 502 -6.03 4.91 9.00
N PRO A 503 -6.02 5.99 8.20
CA PRO A 503 -4.78 6.64 7.75
C PRO A 503 -3.82 7.03 8.88
N VAL A 504 -4.30 7.56 10.00
CA VAL A 504 -3.43 7.93 11.13
C VAL A 504 -2.83 6.70 11.81
N LEU A 505 -3.60 5.64 12.01
CA LEU A 505 -3.09 4.39 12.56
C LEU A 505 -2.00 3.78 11.67
N GLU A 506 -2.24 3.73 10.36
CA GLU A 506 -1.27 3.13 9.44
C GLU A 506 0.02 3.96 9.36
N ALA A 507 -0.11 5.28 9.46
CA ALA A 507 1.03 6.18 9.59
C ALA A 507 1.79 5.98 10.91
N GLU A 508 1.09 5.67 12.01
CA GLU A 508 1.69 5.34 13.32
C GLU A 508 2.43 3.99 13.26
N ASN A 509 1.84 2.97 12.65
CA ASN A 509 2.49 1.68 12.44
C ASN A 509 3.75 1.83 11.58
N LEU A 510 3.66 2.59 10.48
CA LEU A 510 4.82 2.92 9.65
C LEU A 510 5.91 3.63 10.45
N GLN A 511 5.54 4.62 11.27
CA GLN A 511 6.50 5.30 12.14
C GLN A 511 7.19 4.32 13.10
N ASN A 512 6.45 3.39 13.71
CA ASN A 512 7.01 2.39 14.60
C ASN A 512 8.00 1.47 13.86
N ASP A 513 7.70 1.06 12.64
CA ASP A 513 8.61 0.25 11.82
C ASP A 513 9.87 1.01 11.41
N LEU A 514 9.74 2.30 11.07
CA LEU A 514 10.90 3.16 10.81
C LEU A 514 11.78 3.31 12.06
N ILE A 515 11.18 3.52 13.23
CA ILE A 515 11.91 3.65 14.50
C ILE A 515 12.64 2.35 14.84
N ARG A 516 12.07 1.18 14.54
CA ARG A 516 12.76 -0.12 14.70
C ARG A 516 14.01 -0.21 13.81
N ALA A 517 14.01 0.45 12.66
CA ALA A 517 15.16 0.58 11.77
C ALA A 517 16.11 1.75 12.12
N ASP A 518 15.90 2.42 13.27
CA ASP A 518 16.58 3.64 13.72
C ASP A 518 16.44 4.83 12.74
N ILE A 519 15.34 4.87 12.01
CA ILE A 519 14.94 5.98 11.16
C ILE A 519 13.82 6.73 11.86
N HIS A 520 14.08 7.97 12.27
CA HIS A 520 13.11 8.77 13.03
C HIS A 520 12.43 9.77 12.10
N PRO A 521 11.09 9.72 11.92
CA PRO A 521 10.37 10.71 11.12
C PRO A 521 10.63 12.14 11.60
N TRP A 522 10.97 13.02 10.67
CA TRP A 522 11.27 14.42 10.95
C TRP A 522 9.99 15.25 11.13
N ALA A 523 8.96 14.96 10.33
CA ALA A 523 7.67 15.65 10.38
C ALA A 523 6.50 14.75 9.91
N TRP A 524 5.29 15.17 10.23
CA TRP A 524 4.05 14.64 9.67
C TRP A 524 3.34 15.73 8.84
N VAL A 525 2.69 15.33 7.76
CA VAL A 525 1.83 16.20 6.93
C VAL A 525 0.43 15.61 6.92
N ILE A 526 -0.53 16.33 7.49
CA ILE A 526 -1.95 16.01 7.46
C ILE A 526 -2.54 16.66 6.21
N ASN A 527 -2.74 15.86 5.17
CA ASN A 527 -3.22 16.33 3.88
C ASN A 527 -4.76 16.31 3.79
N ASN A 528 -5.31 17.12 2.87
CA ASN A 528 -6.74 17.20 2.54
C ASN A 528 -7.67 17.42 3.76
N SER A 529 -7.26 18.26 4.72
CA SER A 529 -8.05 18.49 5.93
C SER A 529 -9.23 19.44 5.67
N LEU A 530 -10.44 18.97 5.98
CA LEU A 530 -11.65 19.78 5.99
C LEU A 530 -11.69 20.77 7.16
N SER A 531 -11.00 20.47 8.27
CA SER A 531 -10.98 21.31 9.48
C SER A 531 -10.43 22.72 9.25
N ILE A 532 -9.49 22.84 8.30
CA ILE A 532 -8.91 24.13 7.89
C ILE A 532 -9.46 24.62 6.54
N THR A 533 -10.44 23.93 5.95
CA THR A 533 -11.06 24.31 4.69
C THR A 533 -12.33 25.14 4.92
N GLU A 534 -12.57 26.14 4.07
CA GLU A 534 -13.82 26.89 4.12
C GLU A 534 -14.97 26.11 3.47
N THR A 535 -15.97 25.76 4.27
CA THR A 535 -17.23 25.18 3.78
C THR A 535 -18.38 25.45 4.74
N ILE A 536 -19.59 25.46 4.18
CA ILE A 536 -20.88 25.50 4.87
C ILE A 536 -21.71 24.23 4.62
N SER A 537 -21.20 23.26 3.85
CA SER A 537 -21.90 22.00 3.61
C SER A 537 -22.02 21.20 4.93
N PRO A 538 -23.24 20.86 5.39
CA PRO A 538 -23.39 20.17 6.68
C PRO A 538 -22.70 18.80 6.73
N LEU A 539 -22.63 18.10 5.59
CA LEU A 539 -21.89 16.83 5.49
C LEU A 539 -20.39 17.05 5.67
N LEU A 540 -19.82 18.06 5.00
CA LEU A 540 -18.39 18.37 5.10
C LEU A 540 -18.01 18.93 6.48
N LEU A 541 -18.88 19.72 7.09
CA LEU A 541 -18.72 20.17 8.48
C LEU A 541 -18.73 18.99 9.46
N SER A 542 -19.65 18.04 9.28
CA SER A 542 -19.66 16.82 10.10
C SER A 542 -18.37 16.02 9.98
N ARG A 543 -17.84 15.91 8.76
CA ARG A 543 -16.57 15.24 8.50
C ARG A 543 -15.40 15.98 9.13
N ALA A 544 -15.37 17.32 9.06
CA ALA A 544 -14.37 18.14 9.72
C ALA A 544 -14.34 17.92 11.25
N GLU A 545 -15.50 17.78 11.89
CA GLU A 545 -15.55 17.45 13.33
C GLU A 545 -14.91 16.08 13.65
N GLN A 546 -15.02 15.10 12.75
CA GLN A 546 -14.38 13.79 12.92
C GLN A 546 -12.85 13.83 12.78
N GLU A 547 -12.30 14.86 12.13
CA GLU A 547 -10.86 15.03 11.97
C GLU A 547 -10.18 15.48 13.26
N VAL A 548 -10.89 16.24 14.11
CA VAL A 548 -10.31 16.91 15.30
C VAL A 548 -9.55 15.94 16.19
N ALA A 549 -10.17 14.82 16.57
CA ALA A 549 -9.54 13.81 17.43
C ALA A 549 -8.29 13.19 16.79
N GLN A 550 -8.26 13.05 15.46
CA GLN A 550 -7.12 12.50 14.74
C GLN A 550 -5.98 13.52 14.61
N ILE A 551 -6.31 14.78 14.36
CA ILE A 551 -5.35 15.90 14.34
C ILE A 551 -4.72 16.06 15.74
N GLU A 552 -5.53 16.02 16.80
CA GLU A 552 -5.06 16.05 18.19
C GLU A 552 -4.14 14.87 18.49
N LYS A 553 -4.50 13.65 18.08
CA LYS A 553 -3.64 12.47 18.25
C LYS A 553 -2.28 12.68 17.58
N VAL A 554 -2.25 13.12 16.32
CA VAL A 554 -1.00 13.36 15.57
C VAL A 554 -0.13 14.41 16.26
N THR A 555 -0.73 15.54 16.63
CA THR A 555 -0.01 16.70 17.19
C THR A 555 0.45 16.51 18.63
N SER A 556 -0.29 15.74 19.45
CA SER A 556 0.03 15.54 20.86
C SER A 556 0.91 14.32 21.13
N THR A 557 0.81 13.26 20.32
CA THR A 557 1.44 11.96 20.63
C THR A 557 2.40 11.45 19.56
N LEU A 558 2.14 11.71 18.28
CA LEU A 558 2.85 11.01 17.19
C LEU A 558 3.99 11.83 16.57
N ALA A 559 3.85 13.15 16.49
CA ALA A 559 4.75 13.98 15.70
C ALA A 559 5.27 15.20 16.47
N LYS A 560 6.57 15.50 16.30
CA LYS A 560 7.19 16.73 16.82
C LYS A 560 6.93 17.95 15.94
N ARG A 561 6.80 17.71 14.63
CA ARG A 561 6.51 18.71 13.60
C ARG A 561 5.33 18.23 12.80
N VAL A 562 4.35 19.12 12.63
CA VAL A 562 3.14 18.83 11.88
C VAL A 562 2.90 20.00 10.93
N ALA A 563 2.63 19.69 9.67
CA ALA A 563 1.94 20.63 8.78
C ALA A 563 0.56 20.09 8.42
N ILE A 564 -0.34 21.00 8.11
CA ILE A 564 -1.69 20.68 7.66
C ILE A 564 -1.94 21.35 6.30
N VAL A 565 -2.62 20.64 5.40
CA VAL A 565 -2.92 21.10 4.04
C VAL A 565 -4.44 21.00 3.83
N PRO A 566 -5.10 22.07 3.35
CA PRO A 566 -6.55 22.07 3.19
C PRO A 566 -7.00 21.17 2.03
N LEU A 567 -8.25 20.73 2.06
CA LEU A 567 -8.88 20.12 0.90
C LEU A 567 -9.17 21.21 -0.13
N LEU A 568 -8.57 21.11 -1.31
CA LEU A 568 -8.75 22.09 -2.37
C LEU A 568 -9.97 21.80 -3.25
N GLU A 569 -10.63 22.87 -3.70
CA GLU A 569 -11.72 22.83 -4.70
C GLU A 569 -11.23 22.20 -6.02
N THR A 570 -10.02 22.56 -6.44
CA THR A 570 -9.37 22.04 -7.65
C THR A 570 -8.18 21.18 -7.27
N GLU A 571 -7.92 20.11 -8.03
CA GLU A 571 -6.70 19.33 -7.82
C GLU A 571 -5.48 20.22 -8.10
N PRO A 572 -4.45 20.22 -7.22
CA PRO A 572 -3.28 21.08 -7.37
C PRO A 572 -2.35 20.55 -8.46
N VAL A 573 -2.76 20.74 -9.71
CA VAL A 573 -2.00 20.40 -10.92
C VAL A 573 -1.35 21.67 -11.46
N GLY A 574 -0.08 21.56 -11.82
CA GLY A 574 0.71 22.67 -12.31
C GLY A 574 1.51 23.37 -11.20
N ILE A 575 2.65 23.93 -11.59
CA ILE A 575 3.59 24.63 -10.69
C ILE A 575 2.90 25.66 -9.79
N SER A 576 2.04 26.52 -10.36
CA SER A 576 1.36 27.57 -9.59
C SER A 576 0.44 27.00 -8.51
N ALA A 577 -0.32 25.95 -8.83
CA ALA A 577 -1.25 25.35 -7.88
C ALA A 577 -0.50 24.56 -6.79
N LEU A 578 0.59 23.89 -7.15
CA LEU A 578 1.48 23.21 -6.20
C LEU A 578 2.19 24.19 -5.26
N SER A 579 2.55 25.37 -5.74
CA SER A 579 3.12 26.43 -4.91
C SER A 579 2.09 26.99 -3.93
N GLN A 580 0.84 27.19 -4.38
CA GLN A 580 -0.26 27.63 -3.51
C GLN A 580 -0.68 26.59 -2.48
N LEU A 581 -0.60 25.29 -2.80
CA LEU A 581 -0.89 24.20 -1.86
C LEU A 581 -0.04 24.29 -0.59
N ALA A 582 1.16 24.87 -0.69
CA ALA A 582 2.05 24.95 0.46
C ALA A 582 1.70 26.09 1.44
N GLU A 583 0.91 27.07 1.01
CA GLU A 583 0.60 28.29 1.76
C GLU A 583 -0.54 28.14 2.76
#